data_AF-A0A2N9IG63-F1
#
_entry.id   AF-A0A2N9IG63-F1
#
_cell.length_a   1.000
_cell.length_b   1.000
_cell.length_c   1.000
_cell.angle_alpha   90.00
_cell.angle_beta   90.00
_cell.angle_gamma   90.00
#
_symmetry.space_group_name_H-M   'P 1'
#
loop_
_entity.id
_entity.type
_entity.pdbx_description
1 polymer ?
#
loop_
_entity_poly.entity_id
_entity_poly.type
_entity_poly.pdbx_seq_one_letter_code
_entity_poly.pdbx_strand_id
1 'polypeptide(L)'
;MSRPLFFRLQSALEAHDPYFIQKRNAARTLGLSSLQKMTAALRILAYGVAADSTDEYVRIGESTAIESLKRFVKAVVNIFSEEYLRSPNSNDIARLLAVNEKRGFPGMLGSIDCMHWKWKNYPTAWKGQYTGHSREPTLILEAVASYDRWIWHAFFGLPGSHNDINVLEHSSIFTELAQGRAPPVNYSINGHDYTMGYYLADGIYPQWSTFVKTISAPLEAKKKHFARVQEACRKDVECAFGILQARFSIVRGPARFWDEATLNDIMKACIILHNMIIEDERDPNGVQQDDDYEQVPESIPIPVSREPTIEVQNFIQSHIRIRDRETHSQLQADLVEHLWQLHGPIIRII
;
A
#
# COMPACT_ATOMS: atom_id res chain seq x y z
N MET A 1 -8.79 -16.24 0.59
CA MET A 1 -9.39 -16.02 -0.74
C MET A 1 -10.61 -16.92 -0.87
N SER A 2 -11.79 -16.32 -1.05
CA SER A 2 -13.02 -17.07 -1.27
C SER A 2 -13.03 -17.80 -2.62
N ARG A 3 -13.92 -18.78 -2.75
CA ARG A 3 -14.15 -19.50 -4.02
C ARG A 3 -14.66 -18.56 -5.14
N PRO A 4 -15.60 -17.63 -4.89
CA PRO A 4 -15.98 -16.61 -5.88
C PRO A 4 -14.81 -15.77 -6.38
N LEU A 5 -13.97 -15.23 -5.49
CA LEU A 5 -12.81 -14.42 -5.88
C LEU A 5 -11.82 -15.23 -6.72
N PHE A 6 -11.58 -16.49 -6.35
CA PHE A 6 -10.74 -17.39 -7.13
C PHE A 6 -11.26 -17.58 -8.57
N PHE A 7 -12.57 -17.77 -8.76
CA PHE A 7 -13.14 -17.88 -10.11
C PHE A 7 -13.17 -16.55 -10.87
N ARG A 8 -13.35 -15.40 -10.20
CA ARG A 8 -13.18 -14.08 -10.82
C ARG A 8 -11.78 -13.94 -11.42
N LEU A 9 -10.75 -14.35 -10.67
CA LEU A 9 -9.37 -14.37 -11.18
C LEU A 9 -9.23 -15.33 -12.37
N GLN A 10 -9.75 -16.55 -12.28
CA GLN A 10 -9.65 -17.52 -13.37
C GLN A 10 -10.25 -16.99 -14.68
N SER A 11 -11.47 -16.46 -14.63
CA SER A 11 -12.16 -15.95 -15.81
C SER A 11 -11.44 -14.75 -16.42
N ALA A 12 -10.93 -13.83 -15.58
CA ALA A 12 -10.15 -12.70 -16.06
C ALA A 12 -8.83 -13.12 -16.73
N LEU A 13 -8.13 -14.11 -16.16
CA LEU A 13 -6.89 -14.63 -16.71
C LEU A 13 -7.09 -15.37 -18.03
N GLU A 14 -8.14 -16.20 -18.14
CA GLU A 14 -8.48 -16.89 -19.39
C GLU A 14 -8.84 -15.91 -20.51
N ALA A 15 -9.50 -14.79 -20.18
CA ALA A 15 -9.81 -13.74 -21.13
C ALA A 15 -8.57 -12.93 -21.56
N HIS A 16 -7.59 -12.76 -20.66
CA HIS A 16 -6.41 -11.91 -20.90
C HIS A 16 -5.24 -12.66 -21.57
N ASP A 17 -4.87 -13.84 -21.10
CA ASP A 17 -3.73 -14.62 -21.62
C ASP A 17 -4.18 -16.01 -22.09
N PRO A 18 -4.12 -16.31 -23.40
CA PRO A 18 -4.44 -17.62 -23.96
C PRO A 18 -3.61 -18.79 -23.39
N TYR A 19 -2.55 -18.51 -22.63
CA TYR A 19 -1.82 -19.50 -21.84
C TYR A 19 -2.71 -20.19 -20.81
N PHE A 20 -3.63 -19.46 -20.16
CA PHE A 20 -4.47 -20.05 -19.11
C PHE A 20 -5.59 -20.92 -19.68
N ILE A 21 -6.02 -20.69 -20.92
CA ILE A 21 -7.01 -21.53 -21.61
C ILE A 21 -6.44 -22.96 -21.79
N GLN A 22 -7.22 -23.97 -21.40
CA GLN A 22 -6.84 -25.37 -21.60
C GLN A 22 -6.90 -25.71 -23.09
N LYS A 23 -5.79 -26.24 -23.64
CA LYS A 23 -5.66 -26.60 -25.04
C LYS A 23 -5.22 -28.06 -25.18
N ARG A 24 -5.50 -28.67 -26.34
CA ARG A 24 -4.95 -29.97 -26.71
C ARG A 24 -3.55 -29.80 -27.29
N ASN A 25 -2.63 -30.69 -26.94
CA ASN A 25 -1.31 -30.73 -27.56
C ASN A 25 -1.37 -31.34 -28.98
N ALA A 26 -0.22 -31.40 -29.67
CA ALA A 26 -0.13 -31.97 -31.02
C ALA A 26 -0.59 -33.44 -31.11
N ALA A 27 -0.49 -34.19 -30.00
CA ALA A 27 -0.98 -35.57 -29.88
C ALA A 27 -2.48 -35.66 -29.52
N ARG A 28 -3.21 -34.52 -29.52
CA ARG A 28 -4.62 -34.38 -29.12
C ARG A 28 -4.92 -34.67 -27.65
N THR A 29 -3.91 -34.80 -26.78
CA THR A 29 -4.10 -34.94 -25.33
C THR A 29 -4.40 -33.58 -24.71
N LEU A 30 -5.34 -33.53 -23.76
CA LEU A 30 -5.62 -32.31 -23.00
C LEU A 30 -4.38 -31.91 -22.19
N GLY A 31 -3.95 -30.66 -22.35
CA GLY A 31 -2.90 -30.07 -21.52
C GLY A 31 -3.43 -29.60 -20.16
N LEU A 32 -2.58 -28.91 -19.41
CA LEU A 32 -2.92 -28.36 -18.09
C LEU A 32 -4.07 -27.37 -18.18
N SER A 33 -5.02 -27.50 -17.25
CA SER A 33 -6.14 -26.56 -17.09
C SER A 33 -5.70 -25.23 -16.50
N SER A 34 -6.55 -24.19 -16.65
CA SER A 34 -6.37 -22.90 -15.98
C SER A 34 -6.28 -23.05 -14.47
N LEU A 35 -7.15 -23.87 -13.89
CA LEU A 35 -7.16 -24.22 -12.47
C LEU A 35 -5.80 -24.72 -12.00
N GLN A 36 -5.21 -25.68 -12.71
CA GLN A 36 -3.91 -26.24 -12.34
C GLN A 36 -2.79 -25.17 -12.39
N LYS A 37 -2.72 -24.38 -13.46
CA LYS A 37 -1.71 -23.32 -13.62
C LYS A 37 -1.85 -22.24 -12.55
N MET A 38 -3.08 -21.78 -12.30
CA MET A 38 -3.37 -20.75 -11.32
C MET A 38 -3.13 -21.24 -9.89
N THR A 39 -3.53 -22.48 -9.57
CA THR A 39 -3.26 -23.09 -8.25
C THR A 39 -1.75 -23.23 -8.02
N ALA A 40 -0.96 -23.63 -9.02
CA ALA A 40 0.49 -23.69 -8.88
C ALA A 40 1.08 -22.30 -8.55
N ALA A 41 0.70 -21.27 -9.31
CA ALA A 41 1.14 -19.89 -9.07
C ALA A 41 0.77 -19.38 -7.66
N LEU A 42 -0.50 -19.52 -7.27
CA LEU A 42 -0.98 -19.09 -5.96
C LEU A 42 -0.31 -19.84 -4.81
N ARG A 43 -0.02 -21.14 -4.95
CA ARG A 43 0.71 -21.90 -3.93
C ARG A 43 2.15 -21.44 -3.78
N ILE A 44 2.82 -21.10 -4.89
CA ILE A 44 4.18 -20.54 -4.84
C ILE A 44 4.16 -19.20 -4.10
N LEU A 45 3.19 -18.32 -4.38
CA LEU A 45 3.03 -17.04 -3.68
C LEU A 45 2.72 -17.23 -2.19
N ALA A 46 1.73 -18.07 -1.87
CA ALA A 46 1.23 -18.26 -0.51
C ALA A 46 2.24 -18.94 0.41
N TYR A 47 2.93 -19.99 -0.08
CA TYR A 47 3.81 -20.81 0.75
C TYR A 47 5.30 -20.47 0.59
N GLY A 48 5.70 -19.70 -0.43
CA GLY A 48 7.10 -19.34 -0.66
C GLY A 48 8.01 -20.56 -0.89
N VAL A 49 7.41 -21.68 -1.31
CA VAL A 49 8.10 -22.96 -1.54
C VAL A 49 8.80 -22.95 -2.89
N ALA A 50 9.78 -23.84 -3.07
CA ALA A 50 10.41 -24.05 -4.37
C ALA A 50 9.38 -24.61 -5.36
N ALA A 51 9.52 -24.25 -6.64
CA ALA A 51 8.53 -24.59 -7.66
C ALA A 51 8.43 -26.11 -7.91
N ASP A 52 9.48 -26.87 -7.62
CA ASP A 52 9.53 -28.34 -7.63
C ASP A 52 8.50 -28.98 -6.69
N SER A 53 8.23 -28.37 -5.53
CA SER A 53 7.23 -28.86 -4.56
C SER A 53 5.78 -28.76 -5.08
N THR A 54 5.53 -28.05 -6.20
CA THR A 54 4.20 -28.00 -6.82
C THR A 54 3.86 -29.26 -7.61
N ASP A 55 4.87 -30.06 -7.99
CA ASP A 55 4.66 -31.31 -8.73
C ASP A 55 3.88 -32.34 -7.91
N GLU A 56 4.20 -32.44 -6.61
CA GLU A 56 3.55 -33.40 -5.69
C GLU A 56 2.04 -33.15 -5.56
N TYR A 57 1.59 -31.89 -5.65
CA TYR A 57 0.19 -31.51 -5.41
C TYR A 57 -0.63 -31.31 -6.69
N VAL A 58 -0.03 -30.73 -7.73
CA VAL A 58 -0.76 -30.29 -8.94
C VAL A 58 -0.33 -31.08 -10.19
N ARG A 59 0.72 -31.93 -10.06
CA ARG A 59 1.34 -32.69 -11.16
C ARG A 59 1.80 -31.76 -12.29
N ILE A 60 2.50 -30.70 -11.91
CA ILE A 60 3.08 -29.71 -12.81
C ILE A 60 4.60 -29.73 -12.60
N GLY A 61 5.34 -29.92 -13.70
CA GLY A 61 6.80 -29.83 -13.66
C GLY A 61 7.29 -28.41 -13.35
N GLU A 62 8.42 -28.31 -12.65
CA GLU A 62 8.99 -27.06 -12.11
C GLU A 62 9.00 -25.90 -13.12
N SER A 63 9.51 -26.13 -14.34
CA SER A 63 9.60 -25.11 -15.38
C SER A 63 8.23 -24.53 -15.77
N THR A 64 7.20 -25.37 -15.76
CA THR A 64 5.83 -24.97 -16.08
C THR A 64 5.17 -24.22 -14.92
N ALA A 65 5.50 -24.59 -13.68
CA ALA A 65 5.04 -23.86 -12.49
C ALA A 65 5.66 -22.45 -12.41
N ILE A 66 6.96 -22.32 -12.72
CA ILE A 66 7.65 -21.02 -12.81
C ILE A 66 7.05 -20.16 -13.93
N GLU A 67 6.83 -20.71 -15.12
CA GLU A 67 6.18 -19.98 -16.22
C GLU A 67 4.76 -19.57 -15.86
N SER A 68 3.99 -20.45 -15.21
CA SER A 68 2.64 -20.15 -14.73
C SER A 68 2.66 -18.99 -13.74
N LEU A 69 3.60 -18.98 -12.79
CA LEU A 69 3.77 -17.89 -11.84
C LEU A 69 4.06 -16.57 -12.55
N LYS A 70 5.06 -16.53 -13.44
CA LYS A 70 5.47 -15.31 -14.16
C LYS A 70 4.31 -14.72 -14.96
N ARG A 71 3.58 -15.55 -15.71
CA ARG A 71 2.40 -15.13 -16.46
C ARG A 71 1.27 -14.67 -15.55
N PHE A 72 1.04 -15.40 -14.46
CA PHE A 72 -0.01 -15.09 -13.50
C PHE A 72 0.22 -13.72 -12.86
N VAL A 73 1.40 -13.45 -12.30
CA VAL A 73 1.66 -12.16 -11.63
C VAL A 73 1.59 -10.98 -12.59
N LYS A 74 2.13 -11.14 -13.80
CA LYS A 74 2.06 -10.11 -14.84
C LYS A 74 0.62 -9.84 -15.29
N ALA A 75 -0.17 -10.89 -15.51
CA ALA A 75 -1.57 -10.74 -15.87
C ALA A 75 -2.39 -10.11 -14.73
N VAL A 76 -2.15 -10.50 -13.47
CA VAL A 76 -2.81 -9.87 -12.31
C VAL A 76 -2.50 -8.37 -12.26
N VAL A 77 -1.25 -7.97 -12.44
CA VAL A 77 -0.86 -6.55 -12.48
C VAL A 77 -1.56 -5.83 -13.64
N ASN A 78 -1.53 -6.40 -14.85
CA ASN A 78 -2.12 -5.77 -16.03
C ASN A 78 -3.64 -5.60 -15.93
N ILE A 79 -4.35 -6.57 -15.34
CA ILE A 79 -5.82 -6.57 -15.29
C ILE A 79 -6.32 -5.72 -14.12
N PHE A 80 -5.66 -5.77 -12.97
CA PHE A 80 -6.25 -5.32 -11.70
C PHE A 80 -5.52 -4.14 -11.04
N SER A 81 -4.38 -3.69 -11.56
CA SER A 81 -3.64 -2.57 -10.94
C SER A 81 -4.45 -1.27 -10.89
N GLU A 82 -5.16 -0.93 -11.96
CA GLU A 82 -5.98 0.29 -12.02
C GLU A 82 -7.14 0.28 -11.01
N GLU A 83 -7.59 -0.90 -10.56
CA GLU A 83 -8.68 -1.03 -9.58
C GLU A 83 -8.13 -1.14 -8.15
N TYR A 84 -7.14 -2.01 -7.95
CA TYR A 84 -6.69 -2.45 -6.63
C TYR A 84 -5.34 -1.88 -6.19
N LEU A 85 -4.58 -1.19 -7.04
CA LEU A 85 -3.32 -0.52 -6.67
C LEU A 85 -3.24 0.83 -7.38
N ARG A 86 -4.14 1.73 -6.97
CA ARG A 86 -4.27 3.09 -7.51
C ARG A 86 -4.38 4.12 -6.40
N SER A 87 -4.08 5.37 -6.74
CA SER A 87 -4.34 6.50 -5.84
C SER A 87 -5.84 6.58 -5.47
N PRO A 88 -6.17 7.01 -4.24
CA PRO A 88 -7.54 7.16 -3.79
C PRO A 88 -8.29 8.21 -4.64
N ASN A 89 -9.52 7.90 -5.03
CA ASN A 89 -10.41 8.85 -5.68
C ASN A 89 -11.18 9.67 -4.64
N SER A 90 -12.06 10.59 -5.07
CA SER A 90 -12.82 11.44 -4.14
C SER A 90 -13.64 10.67 -3.10
N ASN A 91 -14.22 9.52 -3.45
CA ASN A 91 -14.99 8.69 -2.51
C ASN A 91 -14.07 8.00 -1.50
N ASP A 92 -12.92 7.50 -1.96
CA ASP A 92 -11.91 6.92 -1.08
C ASP A 92 -11.39 7.97 -0.09
N ILE A 93 -11.05 9.17 -0.57
CA ILE A 93 -10.60 10.30 0.24
C ILE A 93 -11.66 10.67 1.29
N ALA A 94 -12.92 10.85 0.89
CA ALA A 94 -14.00 11.19 1.82
C ALA A 94 -14.13 10.15 2.95
N ARG A 95 -14.08 8.86 2.62
CA ARG A 95 -14.11 7.77 3.60
C ARG A 95 -12.90 7.79 4.53
N LEU A 96 -11.69 7.96 3.97
CA LEU A 96 -10.45 8.01 4.73
C LEU A 96 -10.45 9.17 5.73
N LEU A 97 -10.87 10.36 5.29
CA LEU A 97 -10.97 11.55 6.13
C LEU A 97 -11.98 11.35 7.26
N ALA A 98 -13.18 10.86 6.96
CA ALA A 98 -14.22 10.63 7.96
C ALA A 98 -13.79 9.64 9.04
N VAL A 99 -13.13 8.54 8.65
CA VAL A 99 -12.67 7.53 9.62
C VAL A 99 -11.49 8.06 10.44
N ASN A 100 -10.52 8.73 9.81
CA ASN A 100 -9.34 9.20 10.54
C ASN A 100 -9.63 10.42 11.42
N GLU A 101 -10.61 11.25 11.08
CA GLU A 101 -11.12 12.30 11.96
C GLU A 101 -11.67 11.71 13.27
N LYS A 102 -12.49 10.64 13.21
CA LYS A 102 -12.94 9.90 14.40
C LYS A 102 -11.80 9.32 15.22
N ARG A 103 -10.67 9.00 14.58
CA ARG A 103 -9.44 8.52 15.24
C ARG A 103 -8.56 9.66 15.80
N GLY A 104 -9.01 10.92 15.70
CA GLY A 104 -8.30 12.11 16.18
C GLY A 104 -7.26 12.67 15.21
N PHE A 105 -7.29 12.25 13.94
CA PHE A 105 -6.40 12.71 12.87
C PHE A 105 -7.18 13.25 11.66
N PRO A 106 -7.87 14.41 11.78
CA PRO A 106 -8.49 15.08 10.65
C PRO A 106 -7.45 15.34 9.55
N GLY A 107 -7.77 15.05 8.28
CA GLY A 107 -6.83 15.26 7.16
C GLY A 107 -5.90 14.08 6.85
N MET A 108 -5.86 13.04 7.68
CA MET A 108 -4.99 11.88 7.45
C MET A 108 -5.51 10.98 6.31
N LEU A 109 -4.61 10.61 5.40
CA LEU A 109 -4.90 9.72 4.26
C LEU A 109 -4.38 8.28 4.44
N GLY A 110 -3.54 8.06 5.45
CA GLY A 110 -2.94 6.76 5.76
C GLY A 110 -1.64 6.90 6.53
N SER A 111 -0.95 5.79 6.75
CA SER A 111 0.43 5.79 7.23
C SER A 111 1.38 5.24 6.19
N ILE A 112 2.58 5.82 6.14
CA ILE A 112 3.64 5.49 5.20
C ILE A 112 4.81 4.85 5.94
N ASP A 113 5.38 3.82 5.36
CA ASP A 113 6.60 3.19 5.85
C ASP A 113 7.28 2.36 4.75
N CYS A 114 8.52 1.98 4.99
CA CYS A 114 9.29 1.06 4.16
C CYS A 114 9.39 -0.33 4.79
N MET A 115 9.37 -1.38 3.96
CA MET A 115 9.79 -2.72 4.34
C MET A 115 10.88 -3.26 3.42
N HIS A 116 11.76 -4.10 3.97
CA HIS A 116 12.85 -4.73 3.24
C HIS A 116 12.50 -6.18 2.89
N TRP A 117 12.58 -6.53 1.61
CA TRP A 117 12.46 -7.90 1.13
C TRP A 117 13.84 -8.46 0.77
N LYS A 118 14.25 -9.53 1.45
CA LYS A 118 15.56 -10.16 1.22
C LYS A 118 15.66 -10.70 -0.20
N TRP A 119 16.79 -10.49 -0.86
CA TRP A 119 17.09 -11.05 -2.17
C TRP A 119 18.23 -12.06 -2.02
N LYS A 120 17.98 -13.33 -2.33
CA LYS A 120 18.98 -14.41 -2.22
C LYS A 120 19.80 -14.55 -3.49
N ASN A 121 19.14 -14.55 -4.64
CA ASN A 121 19.76 -14.76 -5.95
C ASN A 121 20.11 -13.44 -6.64
N TYR A 122 20.61 -12.47 -5.86
CA TYR A 122 21.06 -11.18 -6.38
C TYR A 122 22.29 -11.36 -7.28
N PRO A 123 22.46 -10.54 -8.34
CA PRO A 123 23.70 -10.49 -9.09
C PRO A 123 24.87 -10.11 -8.16
N THR A 124 25.93 -10.92 -8.09
CA THR A 124 27.06 -10.70 -7.16
C THR A 124 27.69 -9.31 -7.31
N ALA A 125 27.71 -8.77 -8.53
CA ALA A 125 28.20 -7.43 -8.83
C ALA A 125 27.44 -6.33 -8.07
N TRP A 126 26.20 -6.57 -7.66
CA TRP A 126 25.31 -5.61 -7.01
C TRP A 126 25.28 -5.78 -5.48
N LYS A 127 25.98 -6.78 -4.93
CA LYS A 127 25.94 -7.09 -3.48
C LYS A 127 26.15 -5.86 -2.60
N GLY A 128 27.16 -5.05 -2.90
CA GLY A 128 27.48 -3.85 -2.12
C GLY A 128 26.35 -2.82 -2.12
N GLN A 129 25.73 -2.58 -3.27
CA GLN A 129 24.64 -1.60 -3.41
C GLN A 129 23.36 -2.03 -2.70
N TYR A 130 23.05 -3.33 -2.63
CA TYR A 130 21.81 -3.83 -2.04
C TYR A 130 21.95 -4.23 -0.56
N THR A 131 23.18 -4.26 -0.03
CA THR A 131 23.45 -4.56 1.38
C THR A 131 23.44 -3.26 2.19
N GLY A 132 22.35 -3.01 2.91
CA GLY A 132 22.25 -1.90 3.86
C GLY A 132 22.53 -2.33 5.30
N HIS A 133 21.80 -1.72 6.24
CA HIS A 133 21.89 -2.03 7.67
C HIS A 133 21.56 -3.50 7.99
N SER A 134 20.72 -4.14 7.16
CA SER A 134 20.32 -5.54 7.27
C SER A 134 21.48 -6.55 7.11
N ARG A 135 22.66 -6.13 6.65
CA ARG A 135 23.83 -6.97 6.32
C ARG A 135 23.57 -8.06 5.25
N GLU A 136 22.38 -8.05 4.65
CA GLU A 136 21.96 -8.93 3.57
C GLU A 136 21.34 -8.08 2.44
N PRO A 137 21.56 -8.43 1.16
CA PRO A 137 20.92 -7.75 0.04
C PRO A 137 19.40 -7.76 0.15
N THR A 138 18.78 -6.58 0.07
CA THR A 138 17.33 -6.42 0.14
C THR A 138 16.82 -5.46 -0.94
N LEU A 139 15.56 -5.61 -1.31
CA LEU A 139 14.79 -4.69 -2.14
C LEU A 139 13.79 -3.97 -1.24
N ILE A 140 13.66 -2.66 -1.39
CA ILE A 140 12.76 -1.86 -0.56
C ILE A 140 11.39 -1.75 -1.22
N LEU A 141 10.34 -1.91 -0.42
CA LEU A 141 8.96 -1.51 -0.71
C LEU A 141 8.61 -0.33 0.20
N GLU A 142 8.37 0.85 -0.36
CA GLU A 142 7.62 1.92 0.29
C GLU A 142 6.14 1.70 0.02
N ALA A 143 5.29 1.83 1.04
CA ALA A 143 3.85 1.73 0.85
C ALA A 143 3.09 2.74 1.72
N VAL A 144 1.91 3.13 1.24
CA VAL A 144 0.91 3.79 2.09
C VAL A 144 -0.26 2.83 2.29
N ALA A 145 -0.60 2.61 3.57
CA ALA A 145 -1.75 1.82 3.95
C ALA A 145 -2.76 2.67 4.72
N SER A 146 -4.04 2.33 4.56
CA SER A 146 -5.13 2.87 5.38
C SER A 146 -5.50 1.95 6.54
N TYR A 147 -6.39 2.43 7.41
CA TYR A 147 -6.81 1.77 8.64
C TYR A 147 -7.31 0.32 8.44
N ASP A 148 -7.98 0.08 7.31
CA ASP A 148 -8.54 -1.20 6.87
C ASP A 148 -7.51 -2.10 6.17
N ARG A 149 -6.23 -1.77 6.28
CA ARG A 149 -5.08 -2.50 5.72
C ARG A 149 -4.99 -2.47 4.19
N TRP A 150 -5.81 -1.65 3.53
CA TRP A 150 -5.71 -1.42 2.09
C TRP A 150 -4.44 -0.65 1.75
N ILE A 151 -3.66 -1.16 0.80
CA ILE A 151 -2.43 -0.51 0.32
C ILE A 151 -2.73 0.15 -1.03
N TRP A 152 -2.82 1.48 -1.07
CA TRP A 152 -3.17 2.19 -2.31
C TRP A 152 -1.94 2.77 -3.03
N HIS A 153 -0.81 2.93 -2.34
CA HIS A 153 0.47 3.30 -2.94
C HIS A 153 1.53 2.25 -2.62
N ALA A 154 2.34 1.92 -3.62
CA ALA A 154 3.47 1.02 -3.51
C ALA A 154 4.58 1.42 -4.48
N PHE A 155 5.78 1.65 -3.96
CA PHE A 155 6.98 1.90 -4.75
C PHE A 155 8.05 0.86 -4.39
N PHE A 156 8.51 0.09 -5.37
CA PHE A 156 9.33 -1.10 -5.13
C PHE A 156 10.50 -1.21 -6.11
N GLY A 157 11.64 -1.68 -5.59
CA GLY A 157 12.80 -2.09 -6.38
C GLY A 157 14.11 -1.44 -5.95
N LEU A 158 14.04 -0.38 -5.14
CA LEU A 158 15.26 0.30 -4.72
C LEU A 158 16.17 -0.58 -3.85
N PRO A 159 17.49 -0.36 -3.90
CA PRO A 159 18.44 -1.12 -3.12
C PRO A 159 18.27 -0.91 -1.61
N GLY A 160 18.40 -1.99 -0.84
CA GLY A 160 18.32 -2.01 0.61
C GLY A 160 19.32 -1.15 1.38
N SER A 161 20.31 -0.56 0.70
CA SER A 161 21.21 0.44 1.27
C SER A 161 20.57 1.82 1.43
N HIS A 162 19.46 2.09 0.73
CA HIS A 162 18.74 3.35 0.80
C HIS A 162 17.96 3.41 2.11
N ASN A 163 17.89 4.60 2.70
CA ASN A 163 16.95 4.87 3.78
C ASN A 163 15.62 5.39 3.22
N ASP A 164 14.63 5.56 4.09
CA ASP A 164 13.30 6.06 3.76
C ASP A 164 13.32 7.38 2.99
N ILE A 165 14.22 8.31 3.34
CA ILE A 165 14.35 9.60 2.64
C ILE A 165 14.82 9.40 1.19
N ASN A 166 15.81 8.52 1.00
CA ASN A 166 16.30 8.23 -0.35
C ASN A 166 15.20 7.58 -1.19
N VAL A 167 14.41 6.67 -0.61
CA VAL A 167 13.29 6.02 -1.29
C VAL A 167 12.22 7.04 -1.67
N LEU A 168 11.88 7.92 -0.73
CA LEU A 168 10.89 8.96 -0.90
C LEU A 168 11.22 9.92 -2.05
N GLU A 169 12.48 10.31 -2.23
CA GLU A 169 12.90 11.19 -3.34
C GLU A 169 12.74 10.53 -4.73
N HIS A 170 12.66 9.20 -4.80
CA HIS A 170 12.37 8.46 -6.03
C HIS A 170 10.90 8.05 -6.16
N SER A 171 10.12 8.15 -5.09
CA SER A 171 8.74 7.71 -5.03
C SER A 171 7.81 8.58 -5.87
N SER A 172 6.79 7.94 -6.46
CA SER A 172 5.70 8.61 -7.17
C SER A 172 4.56 9.06 -6.26
N ILE A 173 4.67 8.92 -4.93
CA ILE A 173 3.58 9.19 -3.97
C ILE A 173 2.96 10.59 -4.12
N PHE A 174 3.77 11.58 -4.53
CA PHE A 174 3.33 12.96 -4.67
C PHE A 174 3.01 13.38 -6.11
N THR A 175 3.08 12.48 -7.10
CA THR A 175 2.90 12.83 -8.51
C THR A 175 1.57 13.51 -8.78
N GLU A 176 0.44 12.90 -8.36
CA GLU A 176 -0.89 13.48 -8.59
C GLU A 176 -1.10 14.81 -7.86
N LEU A 177 -0.55 14.92 -6.65
CA LEU A 177 -0.65 16.14 -5.84
C LEU A 177 0.17 17.28 -6.45
N ALA A 178 1.39 17.00 -6.86
CA ALA A 178 2.28 17.96 -7.53
C ALA A 178 1.75 18.42 -8.89
N GLN A 179 0.98 17.57 -9.56
CA GLN A 179 0.32 17.87 -10.83
C GLN A 179 -1.06 18.51 -10.64
N GLY A 180 -1.53 18.71 -9.40
CA GLY A 180 -2.84 19.28 -9.12
C GLY A 180 -4.01 18.42 -9.57
N ARG A 181 -3.79 17.10 -9.74
CA ARG A 181 -4.80 16.11 -10.13
C ARG A 181 -5.36 15.33 -8.94
N ALA A 182 -4.69 15.39 -7.78
CA ALA A 182 -5.18 14.78 -6.56
C ALA A 182 -6.56 15.36 -6.16
N PRO A 183 -7.50 14.53 -5.67
CA PRO A 183 -8.76 15.03 -5.15
C PRO A 183 -8.56 16.04 -4.01
N PRO A 184 -9.44 17.06 -3.89
CA PRO A 184 -9.31 18.06 -2.84
C PRO A 184 -9.52 17.43 -1.46
N VAL A 185 -8.76 17.91 -0.48
CA VAL A 185 -8.89 17.58 0.95
C VAL A 185 -9.11 18.89 1.68
N ASN A 186 -10.11 18.99 2.55
CA ASN A 186 -10.31 20.16 3.40
C ASN A 186 -10.63 19.72 4.82
N TYR A 187 -9.95 20.30 5.80
CA TYR A 187 -10.19 20.08 7.23
C TYR A 187 -9.65 21.27 8.02
N SER A 188 -10.14 21.44 9.25
CA SER A 188 -9.73 22.52 10.12
C SER A 188 -9.34 21.98 11.49
N ILE A 189 -8.24 22.47 12.05
CA ILE A 189 -7.77 22.09 13.39
C ILE A 189 -7.42 23.37 14.13
N ASN A 190 -7.99 23.56 15.32
CA ASN A 190 -7.78 24.75 16.17
C ASN A 190 -7.97 26.11 15.45
N GLY A 191 -8.88 26.18 14.47
CA GLY A 191 -9.16 27.41 13.72
C GLY A 191 -8.20 27.69 12.55
N HIS A 192 -7.29 26.77 12.23
CA HIS A 192 -6.50 26.80 11.00
C HIS A 192 -7.08 25.83 9.97
N ASP A 193 -7.20 26.31 8.73
CA ASP A 193 -7.72 25.53 7.61
C ASP A 193 -6.58 24.91 6.79
N TYR A 194 -6.75 23.65 6.44
CA TYR A 194 -5.80 22.89 5.64
C TYR A 194 -6.49 22.31 4.40
N THR A 195 -5.80 22.43 3.27
CA THR A 195 -6.30 22.02 1.94
C THR A 195 -5.57 20.79 1.37
N MET A 196 -4.73 20.15 2.20
CA MET A 196 -3.86 19.06 1.79
C MET A 196 -3.84 17.98 2.85
N GLY A 197 -4.14 16.75 2.43
CA GLY A 197 -4.04 15.59 3.30
C GLY A 197 -2.58 15.24 3.61
N TYR A 198 -2.39 14.50 4.69
CA TYR A 198 -1.07 14.08 5.15
C TYR A 198 -1.01 12.59 5.47
N TYR A 199 0.21 12.07 5.60
CA TYR A 199 0.49 10.70 6.01
C TYR A 199 1.18 10.68 7.37
N LEU A 200 0.82 9.71 8.20
CA LEU A 200 1.58 9.44 9.43
C LEU A 200 2.88 8.73 9.08
N ALA A 201 3.99 9.29 9.54
CA ALA A 201 5.33 8.81 9.24
C ALA A 201 6.20 8.73 10.50
N ASP A 202 7.34 8.04 10.41
CA ASP A 202 8.27 7.92 11.52
C ASP A 202 9.15 9.18 11.69
N GLY A 203 10.13 9.12 12.60
CA GLY A 203 11.04 10.22 12.89
C GLY A 203 12.06 10.53 11.79
N ILE A 204 12.27 9.66 10.80
CA ILE A 204 13.29 9.78 9.76
C ILE A 204 12.76 10.60 8.56
N TYR A 205 11.45 10.54 8.28
CA TYR A 205 10.85 11.32 7.18
C TYR A 205 11.11 12.83 7.31
N PRO A 206 11.14 13.59 6.22
CA PRO A 206 11.39 15.04 6.28
C PRO A 206 10.22 15.81 6.91
N GLN A 207 10.47 17.03 7.35
CA GLN A 207 9.46 17.97 7.88
C GLN A 207 8.65 18.61 6.75
N TRP A 208 7.97 17.79 5.96
CA TRP A 208 7.09 18.24 4.88
C TRP A 208 5.66 18.35 5.40
N SER A 209 4.89 19.28 4.84
CA SER A 209 3.49 19.52 5.24
C SER A 209 2.58 18.33 4.95
N THR A 210 2.98 17.43 4.06
CA THR A 210 2.31 16.15 3.77
C THR A 210 2.65 15.04 4.77
N PHE A 211 3.50 15.29 5.76
CA PHE A 211 3.85 14.31 6.79
C PHE A 211 3.59 14.83 8.19
N VAL A 212 2.98 13.98 9.01
CA VAL A 212 2.90 14.16 10.45
C VAL A 212 3.72 13.07 11.12
N LYS A 213 4.86 13.49 11.66
CA LYS A 213 5.85 12.60 12.27
C LYS A 213 5.59 12.41 13.75
N THR A 214 6.03 11.29 14.32
CA THR A 214 6.13 11.15 15.78
C THR A 214 7.13 12.17 16.36
N ILE A 215 6.94 12.54 17.63
CA ILE A 215 7.86 13.40 18.38
C ILE A 215 8.83 12.49 19.13
N SER A 216 10.10 12.50 18.76
CA SER A 216 11.14 11.72 19.44
C SER A 216 11.38 12.23 20.87
N ALA A 217 11.45 11.30 21.83
CA ALA A 217 11.72 11.57 23.25
C ALA A 217 10.88 12.73 23.84
N PRO A 218 9.54 12.66 23.79
CA PRO A 218 8.68 13.77 24.22
C PRO A 218 8.73 13.93 25.74
N LEU A 219 8.98 15.15 26.22
CA LEU A 219 9.05 15.48 27.65
C LEU A 219 7.69 15.88 28.23
N GLU A 220 6.97 16.77 27.54
CA GLU A 220 5.66 17.28 27.94
C GLU A 220 4.57 16.20 27.84
N ALA A 221 3.60 16.22 28.76
CA ALA A 221 2.50 15.25 28.79
C ALA A 221 1.69 15.21 27.49
N LYS A 222 1.38 16.38 26.91
CA LYS A 222 0.65 16.46 25.63
C LYS A 222 1.43 15.87 24.46
N LYS A 223 2.74 16.13 24.39
CA LYS A 223 3.63 15.56 23.36
C LYS A 223 3.79 14.05 23.51
N LYS A 224 3.85 13.54 24.76
CA LYS A 224 3.84 12.09 25.05
C LYS A 224 2.55 11.44 24.58
N HIS A 225 1.40 12.07 24.87
CA HIS A 225 0.10 11.60 24.42
C HIS A 225 0.02 11.56 22.89
N PHE A 226 0.39 12.66 22.22
CA PHE A 226 0.47 12.75 20.76
C PHE A 226 1.34 11.63 20.17
N ALA A 227 2.59 11.48 20.63
CA ALA A 227 3.51 10.49 20.09
C ALA A 227 2.93 9.06 20.21
N ARG A 228 2.34 8.72 21.36
CA ARG A 228 1.70 7.42 21.59
C ARG A 228 0.53 7.17 20.62
N VAL A 229 -0.36 8.15 20.45
CA VAL A 229 -1.55 8.01 19.59
C VAL A 229 -1.16 7.99 18.11
N GLN A 230 -0.19 8.84 17.71
CA GLN A 230 0.38 8.86 16.37
C GLN A 230 1.02 7.52 16.04
N GLU A 231 1.88 6.99 16.92
CA GLU A 231 2.56 5.71 16.70
C GLU A 231 1.57 4.54 16.66
N ALA A 232 0.52 4.59 17.48
CA ALA A 232 -0.55 3.59 17.46
C ALA A 232 -1.31 3.58 16.13
N CYS A 233 -1.62 4.74 15.55
CA CYS A 233 -2.27 4.82 14.24
C CYS A 233 -1.31 4.54 13.10
N ARG A 234 -0.04 4.96 13.22
CA ARG A 234 1.00 4.71 12.20
C ARG A 234 1.23 3.22 11.99
N LYS A 235 1.05 2.37 13.01
CA LYS A 235 1.08 0.90 12.91
C LYS A 235 0.15 0.31 11.86
N ASP A 236 -0.76 1.09 11.26
CA ASP A 236 -1.62 0.58 10.20
C ASP A 236 -0.86 -0.02 9.01
N VAL A 237 0.19 0.65 8.56
CA VAL A 237 1.08 0.16 7.48
C VAL A 237 1.97 -1.00 7.92
N GLU A 238 2.49 -0.97 9.15
CA GLU A 238 3.24 -2.10 9.73
C GLU A 238 2.36 -3.36 9.82
N CYS A 239 1.09 -3.20 10.20
CA CYS A 239 0.09 -4.26 10.21
C CYS A 239 -0.23 -4.75 8.80
N ALA A 240 -0.36 -3.85 7.83
CA ALA A 240 -0.58 -4.21 6.43
C ALA A 240 0.60 -5.06 5.90
N PHE A 241 1.85 -4.69 6.20
CA PHE A 241 3.02 -5.50 5.86
C PHE A 241 3.02 -6.86 6.54
N GLY A 242 2.71 -6.93 7.83
CA GLY A 242 2.62 -8.19 8.56
C GLY A 242 1.59 -9.15 7.95
N ILE A 243 0.42 -8.63 7.57
CA ILE A 243 -0.63 -9.41 6.91
C ILE A 243 -0.21 -9.82 5.50
N LEU A 244 0.40 -8.92 4.72
CA LEU A 244 0.91 -9.22 3.37
C LEU A 244 1.91 -10.38 3.42
N GLN A 245 2.87 -10.34 4.35
CA GLN A 245 3.87 -11.38 4.57
C GLN A 245 3.26 -12.70 5.10
N ALA A 246 2.18 -12.62 5.89
CA ALA A 246 1.48 -13.80 6.38
C ALA A 246 0.65 -14.48 5.28
N ARG A 247 0.01 -13.71 4.40
CA ARG A 247 -0.76 -14.20 3.25
C ARG A 247 0.15 -14.76 2.16
N PHE A 248 1.28 -14.11 1.91
CA PHE A 248 2.21 -14.44 0.85
C PHE A 248 3.61 -14.69 1.41
N SER A 249 3.88 -15.94 1.80
CA SER A 249 5.17 -16.33 2.37
C SER A 249 6.33 -16.10 1.41
N ILE A 250 6.09 -15.95 0.10
CA ILE A 250 7.12 -15.55 -0.86
C ILE A 250 7.74 -14.18 -0.52
N VAL A 251 6.96 -13.25 0.03
CA VAL A 251 7.38 -11.89 0.44
C VAL A 251 8.00 -11.90 1.84
N ARG A 252 7.70 -12.93 2.65
CA ARG A 252 8.34 -13.16 3.95
C ARG A 252 9.73 -13.81 3.80
N GLY A 253 9.83 -14.80 2.92
CA GLY A 253 11.07 -15.51 2.62
C GLY A 253 11.96 -14.72 1.66
N PRO A 254 13.23 -15.14 1.48
CA PRO A 254 14.11 -14.46 0.55
C PRO A 254 13.73 -14.75 -0.90
N ALA A 255 13.68 -13.69 -1.71
CA ALA A 255 13.43 -13.75 -3.14
C ALA A 255 14.49 -14.58 -3.87
N ARG A 256 14.03 -15.47 -4.76
CA ARG A 256 14.88 -16.41 -5.51
C ARG A 256 14.92 -16.13 -7.02
N PHE A 257 14.10 -15.21 -7.52
CA PHE A 257 14.19 -14.78 -8.91
C PHE A 257 15.39 -13.84 -9.09
N TRP A 258 16.02 -13.91 -10.25
CA TRP A 258 17.21 -13.12 -10.61
C TRP A 258 16.87 -11.77 -11.23
N ASP A 259 15.69 -11.65 -11.84
CA ASP A 259 15.30 -10.47 -12.59
C ASP A 259 14.37 -9.56 -11.77
N GLU A 260 14.74 -8.29 -11.67
CA GLU A 260 14.03 -7.29 -10.87
C GLU A 260 12.59 -7.06 -11.37
N ALA A 261 12.37 -7.17 -12.69
CA ALA A 261 11.05 -7.04 -13.29
C ALA A 261 10.05 -8.10 -12.75
N THR A 262 10.44 -9.38 -12.71
CA THR A 262 9.61 -10.44 -12.12
C THR A 262 9.39 -10.19 -10.62
N LEU A 263 10.40 -9.71 -9.89
CA LEU A 263 10.24 -9.38 -8.46
C LEU A 263 9.25 -8.23 -8.25
N ASN A 264 9.28 -7.22 -9.13
CA ASN A 264 8.33 -6.11 -9.13
C ASN A 264 6.90 -6.61 -9.40
N ASP A 265 6.72 -7.45 -10.42
CA ASP A 265 5.43 -8.06 -10.73
C ASP A 265 4.93 -8.94 -9.58
N ILE A 266 5.80 -9.74 -8.95
CA ILE A 266 5.44 -10.56 -7.78
C ILE A 266 4.96 -9.66 -6.63
N MET A 267 5.71 -8.62 -6.28
CA MET A 267 5.35 -7.73 -5.18
C MET A 267 4.02 -7.03 -5.44
N LYS A 268 3.85 -6.43 -6.63
CA LYS A 268 2.60 -5.76 -7.02
C LYS A 268 1.42 -6.73 -7.06
N ALA A 269 1.59 -7.94 -7.61
CA ALA A 269 0.56 -8.95 -7.62
C ALA A 269 0.16 -9.39 -6.20
N CYS A 270 1.11 -9.52 -5.27
CA CYS A 270 0.80 -9.81 -3.87
C CYS A 270 -0.03 -8.68 -3.23
N ILE A 271 0.30 -7.42 -3.49
CA ILE A 271 -0.45 -6.26 -2.98
C ILE A 271 -1.86 -6.21 -3.58
N ILE A 272 -1.98 -6.41 -4.89
CA ILE A 272 -3.28 -6.45 -5.59
C ILE A 272 -4.15 -7.58 -5.01
N LEU A 273 -3.62 -8.80 -4.92
CA LEU A 273 -4.36 -9.93 -4.36
C LEU A 273 -4.70 -9.71 -2.88
N HIS A 274 -3.83 -9.06 -2.10
CA HIS A 274 -4.11 -8.67 -0.72
C HIS A 274 -5.31 -7.73 -0.63
N ASN A 275 -5.36 -6.68 -1.47
CA ASN A 275 -6.48 -5.74 -1.51
C ASN A 275 -7.77 -6.39 -2.02
N MET A 276 -7.69 -7.25 -3.03
CA MET A 276 -8.84 -8.05 -3.49
C MET A 276 -9.39 -8.94 -2.38
N ILE A 277 -8.53 -9.56 -1.58
CA ILE A 277 -8.95 -10.38 -0.44
C ILE A 277 -9.56 -9.50 0.66
N ILE A 278 -9.02 -8.30 0.93
CA ILE A 278 -9.65 -7.34 1.86
C ILE A 278 -11.07 -7.01 1.40
N GLU A 279 -11.25 -6.69 0.12
CA GLU A 279 -12.58 -6.40 -0.43
C GLU A 279 -13.54 -7.60 -0.30
N ASP A 280 -13.09 -8.80 -0.65
CA ASP A 280 -13.86 -10.05 -0.58
C ASP A 280 -14.24 -10.42 0.87
N GLU A 281 -13.42 -10.05 1.85
CA GLU A 281 -13.66 -10.27 3.28
C GLU A 281 -14.47 -9.14 3.95
N ARG A 282 -14.72 -8.01 3.26
CA ARG A 282 -15.60 -6.95 3.79
C ARG A 282 -17.03 -7.48 3.82
N ASP A 283 -17.58 -7.59 5.03
CA ASP A 283 -18.98 -7.95 5.22
C ASP A 283 -19.88 -6.81 4.69
N PRO A 284 -20.75 -7.06 3.69
CA PRO A 284 -21.67 -6.05 3.16
C PRO A 284 -22.66 -5.52 4.22
N ASN A 285 -22.90 -6.29 5.29
CA ASN A 285 -23.79 -5.98 6.40
C ASN A 285 -23.04 -5.91 7.74
N GLY A 286 -21.70 -5.85 7.70
CA GLY A 286 -20.86 -5.97 8.89
C GLY A 286 -20.82 -4.70 9.68
N VAL A 287 -21.65 -4.66 10.72
CA VAL A 287 -21.42 -3.84 11.91
C VAL A 287 -20.03 -4.19 12.44
N GLN A 288 -19.03 -3.35 12.12
CA GLN A 288 -17.86 -3.26 12.99
C GLN A 288 -18.35 -2.57 14.26
N GLN A 289 -18.20 -3.25 15.40
CA GLN A 289 -18.72 -2.82 16.71
C GLN A 289 -18.40 -1.34 17.01
N ASP A 290 -19.48 -0.56 17.22
CA ASP A 290 -19.68 0.78 17.82
C ASP A 290 -18.75 1.92 17.31
N ASP A 291 -19.21 3.02 16.71
CA ASP A 291 -20.31 3.90 17.13
C ASP A 291 -21.19 4.42 15.97
N ASP A 292 -22.49 4.49 16.27
CA ASP A 292 -23.61 5.22 15.65
C ASP A 292 -23.39 5.84 14.26
N TYR A 293 -24.02 5.21 13.27
CA TYR A 293 -24.08 5.68 11.89
C TYR A 293 -25.30 6.58 11.70
N GLU A 294 -25.15 7.89 11.94
CA GLU A 294 -26.06 8.85 11.31
C GLU A 294 -25.73 8.98 9.82
N GLN A 295 -26.77 8.86 9.00
CA GLN A 295 -26.74 8.88 7.55
C GLN A 295 -26.14 10.20 7.02
N VAL A 296 -25.09 10.10 6.19
CA VAL A 296 -24.58 11.24 5.43
C VAL A 296 -25.51 11.51 4.24
N PRO A 297 -25.95 12.75 3.97
CA PRO A 297 -26.85 13.05 2.85
C PRO A 297 -26.20 12.83 1.49
N GLU A 298 -27.01 12.38 0.53
CA GLU A 298 -26.64 12.16 -0.87
C GLU A 298 -26.22 13.43 -1.62
N SER A 299 -25.19 13.25 -2.45
CA SER A 299 -24.89 13.96 -3.71
C SER A 299 -24.40 15.42 -3.64
N ILE A 300 -23.14 15.61 -4.03
CA ILE A 300 -22.65 16.87 -4.63
C ILE A 300 -22.43 16.58 -6.14
N PRO A 301 -22.98 17.39 -7.07
CA PRO A 301 -22.81 17.16 -8.50
C PRO A 301 -21.35 17.36 -8.93
N ILE A 302 -20.82 16.39 -9.68
CA ILE A 302 -19.45 16.41 -10.21
C ILE A 302 -19.43 17.10 -11.58
N PRO A 303 -18.62 18.15 -11.80
CA PRO A 303 -18.27 18.60 -13.14
C PRO A 303 -17.23 17.64 -13.74
N VAL A 304 -17.50 17.12 -14.93
CA VAL A 304 -16.53 16.37 -15.74
C VAL A 304 -15.40 17.32 -16.13
N SER A 305 -14.23 17.15 -15.49
CA SER A 305 -13.05 17.97 -15.77
C SER A 305 -12.33 17.48 -17.03
N ARG A 306 -12.12 18.38 -17.99
CA ARG A 306 -11.23 18.19 -19.14
C ARG A 306 -9.80 18.44 -18.67
N GLU A 307 -8.86 17.57 -19.04
CA GLU A 307 -7.45 17.66 -18.66
C GLU A 307 -6.86 19.06 -18.97
N PRO A 308 -6.48 19.84 -17.94
CA PRO A 308 -5.78 21.10 -18.15
C PRO A 308 -4.28 20.84 -18.34
N THR A 309 -3.67 21.54 -19.29
CA THR A 309 -2.21 21.63 -19.37
C THR A 309 -1.70 22.37 -18.13
N ILE A 310 -0.91 21.70 -17.28
CA ILE A 310 -0.37 22.29 -16.06
C ILE A 310 0.70 23.31 -16.43
N GLU A 311 0.50 24.57 -16.05
CA GLU A 311 1.55 25.58 -16.16
C GLU A 311 2.71 25.24 -15.21
N VAL A 312 3.95 25.37 -15.70
CA VAL A 312 5.18 25.06 -14.95
C VAL A 312 5.21 25.76 -13.58
N GLN A 313 4.65 26.96 -13.49
CA GLN A 313 4.54 27.71 -12.23
C GLN A 313 3.65 27.00 -11.19
N ASN A 314 2.52 26.43 -11.61
CA ASN A 314 1.62 25.70 -10.71
C ASN A 314 2.27 24.41 -10.19
N PHE A 315 3.05 23.74 -11.04
CA PHE A 315 3.81 22.56 -10.66
C PHE A 315 4.90 22.88 -9.62
N ILE A 316 5.67 23.96 -9.84
CA ILE A 316 6.68 24.44 -8.88
C ILE A 316 6.03 24.83 -7.56
N GLN A 317 4.93 25.58 -7.61
CA GLN A 317 4.23 26.01 -6.40
C GLN A 317 3.67 24.83 -5.60
N SER A 318 3.20 23.79 -6.28
CA SER A 318 2.73 22.55 -5.63
C SER A 318 3.87 21.84 -4.90
N HIS A 319 5.06 21.76 -5.51
CA HIS A 319 6.24 21.20 -4.85
C HIS A 319 6.66 21.98 -3.61
N ILE A 320 6.62 23.31 -3.67
CA ILE A 320 6.92 24.18 -2.51
C ILE A 320 5.92 23.89 -1.39
N ARG A 321 4.62 23.83 -1.71
CA ARG A 321 3.56 23.55 -0.73
C ARG A 321 3.73 22.19 -0.07
N ILE A 322 4.00 21.14 -0.85
CA ILE A 322 4.21 19.76 -0.35
C ILE A 322 5.35 19.73 0.67
N ARG A 323 6.43 20.47 0.42
CA ARG A 323 7.64 20.45 1.25
C ARG A 323 7.67 21.56 2.32
N ASP A 324 6.55 22.25 2.54
CA ASP A 324 6.52 23.42 3.40
C ASP A 324 6.70 23.08 4.89
N ARG A 325 7.77 23.62 5.49
CA ARG A 325 8.17 23.32 6.86
C ARG A 325 7.36 24.07 7.90
N GLU A 326 6.85 25.25 7.55
CA GLU A 326 6.05 26.07 8.45
C GLU A 326 4.68 25.41 8.66
N THR A 327 4.01 25.04 7.57
CA THR A 327 2.75 24.29 7.59
C THR A 327 2.92 22.96 8.31
N HIS A 328 4.02 22.23 8.09
CA HIS A 328 4.33 21.01 8.87
C HIS A 328 4.35 21.28 10.38
N SER A 329 5.05 22.32 10.80
CA SER A 329 5.23 22.64 12.23
C SER A 329 3.91 23.11 12.85
N GLN A 330 3.13 23.90 12.13
CA GLN A 330 1.80 24.35 12.57
C GLN A 330 0.83 23.17 12.70
N LEU A 331 0.71 22.34 11.65
CA LEU A 331 -0.15 21.15 11.64
C LEU A 331 0.18 20.19 12.79
N GLN A 332 1.48 19.92 13.04
CA GLN A 332 1.88 19.07 14.16
C GLN A 332 1.52 19.69 15.51
N ALA A 333 1.74 21.00 15.70
CA ALA A 333 1.37 21.69 16.92
C ALA A 333 -0.15 21.67 17.16
N ASP A 334 -0.92 21.84 16.09
CA ASP A 334 -2.38 21.81 16.15
C ASP A 334 -2.92 20.43 16.49
N LEU A 335 -2.37 19.37 15.89
CA LEU A 335 -2.72 17.99 16.22
C LEU A 335 -2.35 17.62 17.66
N VAL A 336 -1.20 18.10 18.16
CA VAL A 336 -0.81 17.89 19.57
C VAL A 336 -1.85 18.48 20.51
N GLU A 337 -2.33 19.69 20.23
CA GLU A 337 -3.33 20.36 21.07
C GLU A 337 -4.72 19.75 20.90
N HIS A 338 -5.12 19.43 19.67
CA HIS A 338 -6.40 18.80 19.35
C HIS A 338 -6.57 17.45 20.05
N LEU A 339 -5.57 16.55 19.92
CA LEU A 339 -5.60 15.25 20.60
C LEU A 339 -5.61 15.39 22.12
N TRP A 340 -4.90 16.39 22.65
CA TRP A 340 -4.91 16.69 24.08
C TRP A 340 -6.29 17.16 24.55
N GLN A 341 -6.98 17.99 23.78
CA GLN A 341 -8.34 18.44 24.10
C GLN A 341 -9.37 17.30 24.06
N LEU A 342 -9.26 16.38 23.11
CA LEU A 342 -10.14 15.20 23.02
C LEU A 342 -10.08 14.29 24.26
N HIS A 343 -8.95 14.27 24.98
CA HIS A 343 -8.74 13.39 26.15
C HIS A 343 -8.53 14.14 27.49
N GLY A 344 -8.41 15.46 27.45
CA GLY A 344 -7.93 16.32 28.54
C GLY A 344 -8.74 16.33 29.85
N PRO A 345 -10.07 16.06 29.89
CA PRO A 345 -10.81 16.12 31.16
C PRO A 345 -10.79 14.83 32.00
N ILE A 346 -10.45 13.66 31.44
CA ILE A 346 -10.68 12.37 32.14
C ILE A 346 -9.56 12.03 33.16
N ILE A 347 -8.39 12.66 33.06
CA ILE A 347 -7.24 12.35 33.94
C ILE A 347 -7.16 13.28 35.17
N ARG A 348 -8.10 14.22 35.36
CA ARG A 348 -8.10 15.14 36.53
C ARG A 348 -9.01 14.75 37.69
N ILE A 349 -9.67 13.59 37.64
CA ILE A 349 -10.52 13.10 38.73
C ILE A 349 -10.19 11.63 39.03
N ILE A 350 -8.97 11.35 39.50
CA ILE A 350 -8.69 10.24 40.44
C ILE A 350 -7.61 10.70 41.41
#